data_AF-A0A382ML16-F1
#
_entry.id   AF-A0A382ML16-F1
#
_cell.length_a   1.000
_cell.length_b   1.000
_cell.length_c   1.000
_cell.angle_alpha   90.00
_cell.angle_beta   90.00
_cell.angle_gamma   90.00
#
_symmetry.space_group_name_H-M   'P 1'
#
loop_
_entity.id
_entity.type
_entity.pdbx_description
1 polymer ?
#
loop_
_entity_poly.entity_id
_entity_poly.type
_entity_poly.pdbx_seq_one_letter_code
_entity_poly.pdbx_strand_id
1 'polypeptide(L)'
;RERAGFEVRDVHPTHYGRVCPIETPEGPNIGLINSLALYAKVNKFGFLETPYQKVVKGKVTKKIEYLSAIDESQYVIAQANTKINAKNQLEEDLISSRYNNEFTLMPAEKIEYIDVSPKQIVSIAASLIPFLEHDDANRALMGSNMQRQAVPTLLAETPLVGTGMERIVATDSGVTLIAKRGGVVDSVDASRIVIAVADEETQSGESGVDIYNLTKYTRSNQNTCINQRPLVKVRDKIKIGDVIADGASTSLGELAIGQNLLVAFMPWNGFNFEDSILISEKVVKEDRFTTIHIEELQCIARDTKLGSEEITADIPNVGDSALRKLDESGIAYIGAEVVAGDILVGKITPKGETQLSPEEKLLRAIFGEKASDVKDTSLRVPSG
;
A
#
# COMPACT_ATOMS: atom_id res chain seq x y z
N ARG A 1 8.23 25.37 -0.28
CA ARG A 1 7.03 25.56 0.59
C ARG A 1 6.85 27.00 1.02
N GLU A 2 7.77 27.62 1.76
CA GLU A 2 7.64 29.01 2.22
C GLU A 2 7.63 30.06 1.09
N ARG A 3 8.25 29.76 -0.05
CA ARG A 3 8.26 30.63 -1.24
C ARG A 3 7.13 30.37 -2.23
N ALA A 4 6.39 29.27 -2.08
CA ALA A 4 5.35 28.87 -3.02
C ALA A 4 4.04 29.56 -2.65
N GLY A 5 3.66 30.57 -3.44
CA GLY A 5 2.42 31.33 -3.30
C GLY A 5 1.17 30.52 -3.66
N PHE A 6 0.02 31.20 -3.65
CA PHE A 6 -1.27 30.59 -3.96
C PHE A 6 -1.37 30.11 -5.42
N GLU A 7 -0.83 30.88 -6.36
CA GLU A 7 -0.95 30.65 -7.81
C GLU A 7 -0.42 29.29 -8.28
N VAL A 8 0.64 28.78 -7.65
CA VAL A 8 1.24 27.48 -8.00
C VAL A 8 0.57 26.29 -7.31
N ARG A 9 -0.31 26.55 -6.33
CA ARG A 9 -1.03 25.51 -5.57
C ARG A 9 -2.44 25.30 -6.10
N ASP A 10 -2.95 26.24 -6.89
CA ASP A 10 -4.29 26.19 -7.42
C ASP A 10 -4.40 25.15 -8.56
N VAL A 11 -5.63 24.68 -8.79
CA VAL A 11 -5.91 23.70 -9.84
C VAL A 11 -6.02 24.43 -11.17
N HIS A 12 -5.01 24.25 -12.02
CA HIS A 12 -5.01 24.83 -13.36
C HIS A 12 -5.83 23.97 -14.35
N PRO A 13 -6.59 24.55 -15.30
CA PRO A 13 -7.37 23.79 -16.28
C PRO A 13 -6.57 22.77 -17.09
N THR A 14 -5.28 23.03 -17.35
CA THR A 14 -4.39 22.09 -18.07
C THR A 14 -4.08 20.82 -17.28
N HIS A 15 -4.37 20.77 -15.98
CA HIS A 15 -4.26 19.55 -15.17
C HIS A 15 -5.23 18.46 -15.62
N TYR A 16 -6.30 18.82 -16.33
CA TYR A 16 -7.31 17.87 -16.82
C TYR A 16 -6.66 16.69 -17.58
N GLY A 17 -6.94 15.47 -17.11
CA GLY A 17 -6.40 14.24 -17.71
C GLY A 17 -4.90 13.99 -17.47
N ARG A 18 -4.20 14.92 -16.81
CA ARG A 18 -2.74 14.87 -16.58
C ARG A 18 -2.40 14.69 -15.11
N VAL A 19 -3.01 15.52 -14.27
CA VAL A 19 -2.77 15.58 -12.83
C VAL A 19 -4.13 15.52 -12.14
N CYS A 20 -4.26 14.67 -11.12
CA CYS A 20 -5.51 14.54 -10.40
C CYS A 20 -5.79 15.83 -9.61
N PRO A 21 -6.99 16.43 -9.75
CA PRO A 21 -7.36 17.63 -9.02
C PRO A 21 -7.79 17.35 -7.57
N ILE A 22 -8.03 16.08 -7.21
CA ILE A 22 -8.57 15.68 -5.90
C ILE A 22 -7.45 15.18 -4.97
N GLU A 23 -6.54 14.35 -5.49
CA GLU A 23 -5.52 13.71 -4.66
C GLU A 23 -4.29 14.62 -4.45
N THR A 24 -4.29 15.31 -3.31
CA THR A 24 -3.14 16.06 -2.78
C THR A 24 -3.10 15.90 -1.25
N PRO A 25 -1.92 15.92 -0.61
CA PRO A 25 -1.82 15.95 0.84
C PRO A 25 -2.52 17.19 1.43
N GLU A 26 -3.11 16.99 2.59
CA GLU A 26 -3.72 18.08 3.36
C GLU A 26 -2.68 18.95 4.07
N GLY A 27 -3.13 20.13 4.45
CA GLY A 27 -2.33 21.09 5.19
C GLY A 27 -1.31 21.79 4.30
N PRO A 28 -0.06 21.90 4.72
CA PRO A 28 0.77 22.97 4.21
C PRO A 28 1.49 22.66 2.89
N ASN A 29 1.40 21.40 2.43
CA ASN A 29 1.89 20.92 1.14
C ASN A 29 0.78 20.84 0.08
N ILE A 30 -0.44 21.31 0.38
CA ILE A 30 -1.56 21.29 -0.57
C ILE A 30 -1.18 21.94 -1.91
N GLY A 31 -1.49 21.24 -3.01
CA GLY A 31 -1.22 21.68 -4.38
C GLY A 31 0.25 21.61 -4.81
N LEU A 32 1.18 21.26 -3.89
CA LEU A 32 2.60 21.09 -4.21
C LEU A 32 2.95 19.64 -4.55
N ILE A 33 2.15 18.70 -4.06
CA ILE A 33 2.30 17.27 -4.31
C ILE A 33 0.98 16.80 -4.88
N ASN A 34 0.98 16.48 -6.17
CA ASN A 34 -0.21 16.00 -6.85
C ASN A 34 0.09 14.63 -7.45
N SER A 35 -0.94 13.79 -7.53
CA SER A 35 -0.83 12.47 -8.16
C SER A 35 -1.12 12.54 -9.66
N LEU A 36 -0.46 11.66 -10.41
CA LEU A 36 -0.69 11.51 -11.85
C LEU A 36 -2.12 10.98 -12.10
N ALA A 37 -2.78 11.49 -13.14
CA ALA A 37 -4.06 10.97 -13.58
C ALA A 37 -3.91 9.61 -14.31
N LEU A 38 -4.97 8.79 -14.34
CA LEU A 38 -4.90 7.37 -14.76
C LEU A 38 -4.18 7.10 -16.09
N TYR A 39 -4.46 7.90 -17.12
CA TYR A 39 -3.94 7.65 -18.47
C TYR A 39 -2.84 8.61 -18.89
N ALA A 40 -2.41 9.50 -18.00
CA ALA A 40 -1.41 10.50 -18.30
C ALA A 40 -0.04 9.84 -18.56
N LYS A 41 0.73 10.42 -19.47
CA LYS A 41 2.10 9.97 -19.79
C LYS A 41 3.05 11.14 -19.87
N VAL A 42 4.32 10.87 -19.60
CA VAL A 42 5.42 11.81 -19.82
C VAL A 42 5.96 11.60 -21.23
N ASN A 43 6.01 12.67 -22.02
CA ASN A 43 6.52 12.62 -23.38
C ASN A 43 8.06 12.69 -23.42
N LYS A 44 8.63 12.60 -24.64
CA LYS A 44 10.10 12.63 -24.84
C LYS A 44 10.77 13.91 -24.35
N PHE A 45 10.03 15.00 -24.22
CA PHE A 45 10.52 16.31 -23.77
C PHE A 45 10.26 16.56 -22.28
N GLY A 46 9.61 15.62 -21.58
CA GLY A 46 9.28 15.74 -20.16
C GLY A 46 7.94 16.41 -19.86
N PHE A 47 7.11 16.70 -20.87
CA PHE A 47 5.77 17.25 -20.66
C PHE A 47 4.72 16.16 -20.47
N LEU A 48 3.68 16.49 -19.69
CA LEU A 48 2.54 15.61 -19.47
C LEU A 48 1.57 15.65 -20.66
N GLU A 49 1.19 14.48 -21.12
CA GLU A 49 0.22 14.25 -22.19
C GLU A 49 -0.92 13.37 -21.69
N THR A 50 -2.11 13.56 -22.25
CA THR A 50 -3.29 12.74 -21.98
C THR A 50 -3.86 12.23 -23.30
N PRO A 51 -4.42 11.00 -23.34
CA PRO A 51 -4.96 10.45 -24.58
C PRO A 51 -6.36 10.99 -24.88
N TYR A 52 -6.61 11.22 -26.16
CA TYR A 52 -7.92 11.57 -26.71
C TYR A 52 -8.23 10.73 -27.94
N GLN A 53 -9.52 10.48 -28.20
CA GLN A 53 -9.98 9.84 -29.44
C GLN A 53 -10.23 10.89 -30.52
N LYS A 54 -9.69 10.67 -31.71
CA LYS A 54 -9.84 11.61 -32.82
C LYS A 54 -11.23 11.52 -33.43
N VAL A 55 -11.85 12.67 -33.69
CA VAL A 55 -13.14 12.81 -34.38
C VAL A 55 -12.89 13.32 -35.80
N VAL A 56 -13.43 12.62 -36.80
CA VAL A 56 -13.29 13.00 -38.21
C VAL A 56 -14.68 13.09 -38.83
N LYS A 57 -15.07 14.29 -39.29
CA LYS A 57 -16.40 14.57 -39.88
C LYS A 57 -17.56 14.10 -38.98
N GLY A 58 -17.51 14.45 -37.69
CA GLY A 58 -18.52 14.08 -36.70
C GLY A 58 -18.54 12.60 -36.29
N LYS A 59 -17.57 11.81 -36.75
CA LYS A 59 -17.43 10.39 -36.39
C LYS A 59 -16.24 10.16 -35.48
N VAL A 60 -16.48 9.60 -34.30
CA VAL A 60 -15.46 9.20 -33.34
C VAL A 60 -14.70 7.99 -33.88
N THR A 61 -13.38 8.13 -34.02
CA THR A 61 -12.51 7.07 -34.50
C THR A 61 -11.88 6.31 -33.33
N LYS A 62 -11.41 5.08 -33.59
CA LYS A 62 -10.64 4.31 -32.60
C LYS A 62 -9.18 4.76 -32.48
N LYS A 63 -8.77 5.82 -33.20
CA LYS A 63 -7.40 6.32 -33.18
C LYS A 63 -7.22 7.20 -31.94
N ILE A 64 -6.35 6.75 -31.04
CA ILE A 64 -5.98 7.49 -29.83
C ILE A 64 -4.72 8.30 -30.13
N GLU A 65 -4.78 9.61 -29.87
CA GLU A 65 -3.64 10.53 -29.96
C GLU A 65 -3.40 11.15 -28.59
N TYR A 66 -2.13 11.19 -28.17
CA TYR A 66 -1.71 11.83 -26.92
C TYR A 66 -1.43 13.30 -27.20
N LEU A 67 -2.06 14.20 -26.44
CA LEU A 67 -1.91 15.64 -26.63
C LEU A 67 -1.27 16.28 -25.40
N SER A 68 -0.27 17.13 -25.65
CA SER A 68 0.32 18.00 -24.63
C SER A 68 -0.64 19.13 -24.25
N ALA A 69 -0.39 19.80 -23.13
CA ALA A 69 -1.22 20.93 -22.71
C ALA A 69 -1.21 22.09 -23.73
N ILE A 70 -0.13 22.21 -24.50
CA ILE A 70 0.03 23.24 -25.53
C ILE A 70 -0.83 22.88 -26.75
N ASP A 71 -0.76 21.63 -27.19
CA ASP A 71 -1.50 21.15 -28.36
C ASP A 71 -3.01 21.09 -28.08
N GLU A 72 -3.40 20.66 -26.87
CA GLU A 72 -4.81 20.61 -26.43
C GLU A 72 -5.53 21.97 -26.58
N SER A 73 -4.83 23.08 -26.35
CA SER A 73 -5.45 24.41 -26.43
C SER A 73 -5.99 24.75 -27.82
N GLN A 74 -5.42 24.17 -28.87
CA GLN A 74 -5.77 24.47 -30.27
C GLN A 74 -7.02 23.72 -30.74
N TYR A 75 -7.44 22.68 -30.02
CA TYR A 75 -8.47 21.76 -30.45
C TYR A 75 -9.74 21.87 -29.61
N VAL A 76 -10.89 21.59 -30.23
CA VAL A 76 -12.17 21.49 -29.52
C VAL A 76 -12.37 20.05 -29.05
N ILE A 77 -12.41 19.85 -27.73
CA ILE A 77 -12.47 18.52 -27.10
C ILE A 77 -13.82 18.32 -26.41
N ALA A 78 -14.56 17.28 -26.81
CA ALA A 78 -15.81 16.88 -26.19
C ALA A 78 -15.59 16.02 -24.94
N GLN A 79 -16.57 16.05 -24.03
CA GLN A 79 -16.57 15.24 -22.80
C GLN A 79 -16.81 13.74 -23.09
N ALA A 80 -16.28 12.87 -22.24
CA ALA A 80 -16.43 11.41 -22.35
C ALA A 80 -17.89 10.90 -22.27
N ASN A 81 -18.78 11.68 -21.64
CA ASN A 81 -20.19 11.34 -21.42
C ASN A 81 -21.09 11.71 -22.61
N THR A 82 -20.55 12.33 -23.66
CA THR A 82 -21.30 12.72 -24.85
C THR A 82 -21.94 11.50 -25.51
N LYS A 83 -23.22 11.60 -25.90
CA LYS A 83 -23.93 10.48 -26.53
C LYS A 83 -23.44 10.24 -27.96
N ILE A 84 -23.11 8.97 -28.23
CA ILE A 84 -22.62 8.51 -29.51
C ILE A 84 -23.55 7.40 -30.01
N ASN A 85 -23.94 7.46 -31.28
CA ASN A 85 -24.80 6.45 -31.90
C ASN A 85 -24.03 5.16 -32.24
N ALA A 86 -24.75 4.10 -32.64
CA ALA A 86 -24.15 2.81 -33.02
C ALA A 86 -23.17 2.87 -34.21
N LYS A 87 -23.13 3.97 -34.97
CA LYS A 87 -22.19 4.21 -36.06
C LYS A 87 -20.99 5.08 -35.64
N ASN A 88 -20.80 5.29 -34.34
CA ASN A 88 -19.81 6.17 -33.74
C ASN A 88 -19.95 7.66 -34.14
N GLN A 89 -21.15 8.13 -34.42
CA GLN A 89 -21.39 9.55 -34.68
C GLN A 89 -22.01 10.21 -33.47
N LEU A 90 -21.70 11.49 -33.30
CA LEU A 90 -22.25 12.35 -32.26
C LEU A 90 -23.76 12.54 -32.50
N GLU A 91 -24.59 12.31 -31.48
CA GLU A 91 -26.05 12.40 -31.60
C GLU A 91 -26.60 13.82 -31.40
N GLU A 92 -25.91 14.63 -30.60
CA GLU A 92 -26.37 15.95 -30.20
C GLU A 92 -25.82 17.03 -31.14
N ASP A 93 -26.67 18.02 -31.49
CA ASP A 93 -26.26 19.12 -32.37
C ASP A 93 -25.28 20.08 -31.69
N LEU A 94 -25.47 20.33 -30.39
CA LEU A 94 -24.63 21.18 -29.55
C LEU A 94 -24.08 20.35 -28.39
N ILE A 95 -22.76 20.21 -28.33
CA ILE A 95 -22.08 19.35 -27.37
C ILE A 95 -21.24 20.20 -26.42
N SER A 96 -21.26 19.83 -25.14
CA SER A 96 -20.37 20.42 -24.13
C SER A 96 -18.92 20.07 -24.44
N SER A 97 -18.14 21.09 -24.71
CA SER A 97 -16.76 20.96 -25.15
C SER A 97 -15.85 21.94 -24.42
N ARG A 98 -14.57 21.60 -24.38
CA ARG A 98 -13.49 22.46 -23.88
C ARG A 98 -12.74 23.02 -25.08
N TYR A 99 -12.57 24.33 -25.09
CA TYR A 99 -11.78 25.04 -26.10
C TYR A 99 -11.08 26.22 -25.43
N ASN A 100 -9.77 26.39 -25.66
CA ASN A 100 -8.97 27.43 -25.01
C ASN A 100 -9.12 27.50 -23.47
N ASN A 101 -9.19 26.34 -22.80
CA ASN A 101 -9.40 26.21 -21.35
C ASN A 101 -10.77 26.71 -20.83
N GLU A 102 -11.72 27.02 -21.70
CA GLU A 102 -13.09 27.38 -21.34
C GLU A 102 -14.10 26.30 -21.76
N PHE A 103 -15.17 26.17 -20.98
CA PHE A 103 -16.28 25.27 -21.29
C PHE A 103 -17.31 26.00 -22.15
N THR A 104 -17.55 25.51 -23.36
CA THR A 104 -18.49 26.09 -24.31
C THR A 104 -19.29 25.00 -25.04
N LEU A 105 -20.48 25.36 -25.52
CA LEU A 105 -21.26 24.50 -26.40
C LEU A 105 -20.81 24.71 -27.84
N MET A 106 -20.34 23.65 -28.49
CA MET A 106 -19.88 23.69 -29.88
C MET A 106 -20.72 22.75 -30.74
N PRO A 107 -20.94 23.09 -32.02
CA PRO A 107 -21.55 22.18 -32.98
C PRO A 107 -20.75 20.88 -33.13
N ALA A 108 -21.44 19.75 -33.32
CA ALA A 108 -20.81 18.44 -33.51
C ALA A 108 -19.75 18.41 -34.64
N GLU A 109 -19.91 19.24 -35.67
CA GLU A 109 -18.98 19.35 -36.79
C GLU A 109 -17.62 19.95 -36.41
N LYS A 110 -17.58 20.79 -35.36
CA LYS A 110 -16.36 21.46 -34.90
C LYS A 110 -15.56 20.62 -33.90
N ILE A 111 -16.10 19.51 -33.42
CA ILE A 111 -15.42 18.65 -32.46
C ILE A 111 -14.32 17.86 -33.17
N GLU A 112 -13.09 17.98 -32.68
CA GLU A 112 -11.93 17.32 -33.24
C GLU A 112 -11.46 16.14 -32.39
N TYR A 113 -11.72 16.18 -31.08
CA TYR A 113 -11.36 15.11 -30.15
C TYR A 113 -12.44 14.88 -29.11
N ILE A 114 -12.43 13.69 -28.52
CA ILE A 114 -13.24 13.32 -27.36
C ILE A 114 -12.38 12.59 -26.33
N ASP A 115 -12.67 12.80 -25.06
CA ASP A 115 -12.08 12.06 -23.94
C ASP A 115 -12.20 10.54 -24.12
N VAL A 116 -11.20 9.77 -23.68
CA VAL A 116 -11.20 8.29 -23.83
C VAL A 116 -12.10 7.63 -22.79
N SER A 117 -12.12 8.16 -21.57
CA SER A 117 -12.83 7.59 -20.44
C SER A 117 -13.18 8.67 -19.41
N PRO A 118 -14.35 8.61 -18.76
CA PRO A 118 -14.68 9.52 -17.66
C PRO A 118 -13.67 9.44 -16.50
N LYS A 119 -13.04 8.27 -16.30
CA LYS A 119 -12.05 8.05 -15.23
C LYS A 119 -10.70 8.75 -15.51
N GLN A 120 -10.48 9.28 -16.72
CA GLN A 120 -9.17 9.83 -17.09
C GLN A 120 -8.74 11.06 -16.27
N ILE A 121 -9.68 11.75 -15.63
CA ILE A 121 -9.44 12.99 -14.89
C ILE A 121 -8.84 12.71 -13.51
N VAL A 122 -9.13 11.54 -12.95
CA VAL A 122 -8.80 11.19 -11.57
C VAL A 122 -7.54 10.33 -11.49
N SER A 123 -6.96 10.26 -10.30
CA SER A 123 -5.84 9.36 -9.99
C SER A 123 -6.33 7.93 -9.71
N ILE A 124 -5.37 7.03 -9.50
CA ILE A 124 -5.65 5.65 -9.08
C ILE A 124 -6.45 5.61 -7.78
N ALA A 125 -6.03 6.35 -6.73
CA ALA A 125 -6.71 6.32 -5.45
C ALA A 125 -8.14 6.87 -5.54
N ALA A 126 -8.32 8.03 -6.18
CA ALA A 126 -9.66 8.60 -6.36
C ALA A 126 -10.56 7.70 -7.24
N SER A 127 -9.98 6.97 -8.21
CA SER A 127 -10.73 6.03 -9.05
C SER A 127 -11.24 4.77 -8.33
N LEU A 128 -10.74 4.48 -7.13
CA LEU A 128 -11.22 3.38 -6.28
C LEU A 128 -12.43 3.76 -5.43
N ILE A 129 -12.80 5.04 -5.37
CA ILE A 129 -13.97 5.52 -4.61
C ILE A 129 -15.23 5.28 -5.47
N PRO A 130 -16.15 4.39 -5.06
CA PRO A 130 -17.44 4.26 -5.73
C PRO A 130 -18.30 5.50 -5.46
N PHE A 131 -19.16 5.87 -6.42
CA PHE A 131 -20.07 7.02 -6.31
C PHE A 131 -19.36 8.37 -6.07
N LEU A 132 -18.13 8.51 -6.57
CA LEU A 132 -17.32 9.74 -6.45
C LEU A 132 -18.08 10.99 -6.95
N GLU A 133 -18.95 10.83 -7.95
CA GLU A 133 -19.80 11.89 -8.50
C GLU A 133 -20.83 12.46 -7.50
N HIS A 134 -21.09 11.76 -6.39
CA HIS A 134 -22.02 12.16 -5.35
C HIS A 134 -21.32 12.74 -4.11
N ASP A 135 -20.00 12.71 -4.07
CA ASP A 135 -19.20 13.20 -2.96
C ASP A 135 -18.67 14.62 -3.21
N ASP A 136 -18.58 15.42 -2.15
CA ASP A 136 -17.87 16.70 -2.20
C ASP A 136 -16.37 16.48 -2.42
N ALA A 137 -15.73 17.37 -3.19
CA ALA A 137 -14.32 17.24 -3.56
C ALA A 137 -13.38 17.17 -2.34
N ASN A 138 -13.68 17.87 -1.24
CA ASN A 138 -12.85 17.82 -0.04
C ASN A 138 -12.98 16.47 0.68
N ARG A 139 -14.17 15.86 0.65
CA ARG A 139 -14.41 14.52 1.23
C ARG A 139 -13.75 13.44 0.38
N ALA A 140 -13.79 13.57 -0.94
CA ALA A 140 -13.05 12.70 -1.85
C ALA A 140 -11.52 12.79 -1.64
N LEU A 141 -10.99 14.01 -1.43
CA LEU A 141 -9.58 14.23 -1.11
C LEU A 141 -9.18 13.48 0.16
N MET A 142 -9.93 13.68 1.25
CA MET A 142 -9.70 12.97 2.52
C MET A 142 -9.79 11.45 2.32
N GLY A 143 -10.82 10.97 1.63
CA GLY A 143 -11.02 9.54 1.35
C GLY A 143 -9.83 8.92 0.61
N SER A 144 -9.37 9.56 -0.48
CA SER A 144 -8.22 9.10 -1.25
C SER A 144 -6.91 9.06 -0.42
N ASN A 145 -6.74 10.02 0.49
CA ASN A 145 -5.59 10.07 1.39
C ASN A 145 -5.66 8.99 2.49
N MET A 146 -6.83 8.80 3.08
CA MET A 146 -7.06 7.80 4.14
C MET A 146 -6.91 6.37 3.61
N GLN A 147 -7.34 6.09 2.37
CA GLN A 147 -7.17 4.78 1.74
C GLN A 147 -5.71 4.33 1.69
N ARG A 148 -4.76 5.26 1.50
CA ARG A 148 -3.31 4.94 1.45
C ARG A 148 -2.72 4.58 2.81
N GLN A 149 -3.44 4.85 3.89
CA GLN A 149 -3.01 4.59 5.27
C GLN A 149 -3.64 3.31 5.84
N ALA A 150 -4.55 2.67 5.10
CA ALA A 150 -5.18 1.43 5.52
C ALA A 150 -4.13 0.32 5.67
N VAL A 151 -4.06 -0.25 6.87
CA VAL A 151 -3.15 -1.35 7.19
C VAL A 151 -3.80 -2.69 6.78
N PRO A 152 -3.06 -3.61 6.15
CA PRO A 152 -3.58 -4.93 5.82
C PRO A 152 -4.12 -5.70 7.03
N THR A 153 -5.36 -6.15 6.94
CA THR A 153 -6.00 -7.04 7.91
C THR A 153 -5.49 -8.48 7.77
N LEU A 154 -5.61 -9.27 8.84
CA LEU A 154 -5.25 -10.68 8.86
C LEU A 154 -6.00 -11.49 7.79
N LEU A 155 -7.27 -11.16 7.60
CA LEU A 155 -8.16 -11.71 6.58
C LEU A 155 -8.51 -10.59 5.60
N ALA A 156 -8.10 -10.74 4.35
CA ALA A 156 -8.51 -9.83 3.28
C ALA A 156 -9.93 -10.17 2.85
N GLU A 157 -10.75 -9.15 2.58
CA GLU A 157 -12.11 -9.31 2.08
C GLU A 157 -12.33 -8.39 0.90
N THR A 158 -12.78 -8.95 -0.22
CA THR A 158 -13.07 -8.19 -1.44
C THR A 158 -14.18 -7.16 -1.17
N PRO A 159 -14.05 -5.90 -1.62
CA PRO A 159 -15.12 -4.91 -1.46
C PRO A 159 -16.39 -5.36 -2.19
N LEU A 160 -17.53 -5.33 -1.50
CA LEU A 160 -18.82 -5.66 -2.12
C LEU A 160 -19.26 -4.62 -3.15
N VAL A 161 -18.80 -3.37 -2.97
CA VAL A 161 -19.04 -2.25 -3.87
C VAL A 161 -17.67 -1.72 -4.30
N GLY A 162 -17.33 -1.90 -5.58
CA GLY A 162 -16.07 -1.47 -6.17
C GLY A 162 -16.27 -0.78 -7.52
N THR A 163 -15.18 -0.31 -8.12
CA THR A 163 -15.20 0.44 -9.40
C THR A 163 -14.64 -0.36 -10.58
N GLY A 164 -14.09 -1.55 -10.32
CA GLY A 164 -13.36 -2.39 -11.26
C GLY A 164 -11.87 -2.02 -11.41
N MET A 165 -11.40 -1.01 -10.68
CA MET A 165 -9.98 -0.63 -10.65
C MET A 165 -9.16 -1.52 -9.70
N GLU A 166 -9.82 -2.18 -8.76
CA GLU A 166 -9.24 -3.00 -7.69
C GLU A 166 -8.32 -4.09 -8.25
N ARG A 167 -8.78 -4.78 -9.31
CA ARG A 167 -7.98 -5.81 -9.98
C ARG A 167 -6.73 -5.24 -10.64
N ILE A 168 -6.88 -4.13 -11.35
CA ILE A 168 -5.77 -3.47 -12.08
C ILE A 168 -4.70 -3.01 -11.08
N VAL A 169 -5.11 -2.41 -9.97
CA VAL A 169 -4.18 -1.96 -8.92
C VAL A 169 -3.47 -3.15 -8.27
N ALA A 170 -4.19 -4.23 -7.96
CA ALA A 170 -3.61 -5.42 -7.36
C ALA A 170 -2.60 -6.11 -8.30
N THR A 171 -2.89 -6.21 -9.60
CA THR A 171 -1.97 -6.81 -10.59
C THR A 171 -0.75 -5.94 -10.85
N ASP A 172 -0.95 -4.63 -11.06
CA ASP A 172 0.13 -3.73 -11.48
C ASP A 172 1.06 -3.33 -10.30
N SER A 173 0.59 -3.48 -9.06
CA SER A 173 1.40 -3.20 -7.86
C SER A 173 2.59 -4.15 -7.65
N GLY A 174 2.55 -5.36 -8.23
CA GLY A 174 3.54 -6.41 -7.99
C GLY A 174 3.44 -7.09 -6.62
N VAL A 175 2.40 -6.77 -5.82
CA VAL A 175 2.13 -7.45 -4.54
C VAL A 175 1.56 -8.85 -4.76
N THR A 176 0.75 -9.01 -5.81
CA THR A 176 0.23 -10.31 -6.26
C THR A 176 1.24 -11.02 -7.17
N LEU A 177 1.21 -12.36 -7.18
CA LEU A 177 1.98 -13.13 -8.17
C LEU A 177 1.11 -13.42 -9.38
N ILE A 178 1.65 -13.11 -10.56
CA ILE A 178 0.99 -13.29 -11.85
C ILE A 178 1.71 -14.38 -12.63
N ALA A 179 0.95 -15.26 -13.28
CA ALA A 179 1.48 -16.27 -14.18
C ALA A 179 2.09 -15.63 -15.44
N LYS A 180 3.39 -15.89 -15.64
CA LYS A 180 4.12 -15.43 -16.84
C LYS A 180 3.75 -16.22 -18.08
N ARG A 181 3.39 -17.50 -17.91
CA ARG A 181 3.01 -18.44 -18.97
C ARG A 181 1.78 -19.23 -18.54
N GLY A 182 0.96 -19.59 -19.50
CA GLY A 182 -0.19 -20.47 -19.32
C GLY A 182 0.24 -21.92 -19.12
N GLY A 183 -0.57 -22.67 -18.38
CA GLY A 183 -0.24 -24.04 -18.02
C GLY A 183 -1.22 -24.67 -17.05
N VAL A 184 -0.79 -25.80 -16.47
CA VAL A 184 -1.53 -26.53 -15.44
C VAL A 184 -0.70 -26.52 -14.16
N VAL A 185 -1.36 -26.25 -13.03
CA VAL A 185 -0.71 -26.29 -11.72
C VAL A 185 -0.34 -27.72 -11.35
N ASP A 186 0.95 -27.98 -11.18
CA ASP A 186 1.48 -29.30 -10.81
C ASP A 186 1.50 -29.49 -9.29
N SER A 187 2.04 -28.51 -8.55
CA SER A 187 2.07 -28.54 -7.08
C SER A 187 1.83 -27.16 -6.47
N VAL A 188 1.10 -27.12 -5.35
CA VAL A 188 0.85 -25.89 -4.59
C VAL A 188 1.23 -26.13 -3.13
N ASP A 189 2.19 -25.36 -2.65
CA ASP A 189 2.57 -25.26 -1.25
C ASP A 189 2.31 -23.85 -0.73
N ALA A 190 2.32 -23.67 0.59
CA ALA A 190 2.21 -22.35 1.20
C ALA A 190 3.41 -21.44 0.88
N SER A 191 4.54 -22.00 0.43
CA SER A 191 5.79 -21.31 0.13
C SER A 191 6.14 -21.24 -1.36
N ARG A 192 5.59 -22.12 -2.20
CA ARG A 192 5.87 -22.14 -3.64
C ARG A 192 4.71 -22.70 -4.45
N ILE A 193 4.61 -22.27 -5.70
CA ILE A 193 3.66 -22.75 -6.69
C ILE A 193 4.46 -23.22 -7.91
N VAL A 194 4.17 -24.42 -8.39
CA VAL A 194 4.83 -25.01 -9.58
C VAL A 194 3.78 -25.18 -10.67
N ILE A 195 4.05 -24.59 -11.83
CA ILE A 195 3.17 -24.63 -13.00
C ILE A 195 3.89 -25.36 -14.13
N ALA A 196 3.28 -26.45 -14.60
CA ALA A 196 3.69 -27.12 -15.83
C ALA A 196 3.16 -26.30 -17.01
N VAL A 197 4.08 -25.72 -17.78
CA VAL A 197 3.78 -24.82 -18.89
C VAL A 197 3.22 -25.62 -20.06
N ALA A 198 2.27 -25.04 -20.79
CA ALA A 198 1.76 -25.66 -22.00
C ALA A 198 2.84 -25.75 -23.09
N ASP A 199 2.86 -26.85 -23.86
CA ASP A 199 3.85 -27.07 -24.92
C ASP A 199 3.84 -25.95 -25.98
N GLU A 200 2.67 -25.31 -26.21
CA GLU A 200 2.49 -24.19 -27.13
C GLU A 200 3.25 -22.92 -26.72
N GLU A 201 3.44 -22.70 -25.41
CA GLU A 201 4.12 -21.53 -24.84
C GLU A 201 5.57 -21.83 -24.45
N THR A 202 6.03 -23.06 -24.65
CA THR A 202 7.39 -23.49 -24.31
C THR A 202 8.33 -23.25 -25.49
N GLN A 203 9.37 -22.43 -25.29
CA GLN A 203 10.44 -22.27 -26.28
C GLN A 203 11.41 -23.45 -26.23
N SER A 204 11.92 -23.84 -27.40
CA SER A 204 12.88 -24.95 -27.51
C SER A 204 14.16 -24.65 -26.74
N GLY A 205 14.41 -25.40 -25.66
CA GLY A 205 15.58 -25.26 -24.79
C GLY A 205 15.30 -24.72 -23.39
N GLU A 206 14.07 -24.27 -23.11
CA GLU A 206 13.66 -23.86 -21.76
C GLU A 206 13.05 -25.02 -20.96
N SER A 207 13.17 -24.93 -19.63
CA SER A 207 12.42 -25.80 -18.72
C SER A 207 10.92 -25.53 -18.88
N GLY A 208 10.14 -26.56 -19.20
CA GLY A 208 8.67 -26.52 -19.31
C GLY A 208 7.94 -26.40 -17.96
N VAL A 209 8.65 -25.93 -16.92
CA VAL A 209 8.13 -25.79 -15.56
C VAL A 209 8.53 -24.42 -15.03
N ASP A 210 7.55 -23.65 -14.58
CA ASP A 210 7.73 -22.39 -13.89
C ASP A 210 7.55 -22.58 -12.37
N ILE A 211 8.52 -22.11 -11.59
CA ILE A 211 8.50 -22.16 -10.13
C ILE A 211 8.36 -20.73 -9.60
N TYR A 212 7.31 -20.49 -8.83
CA TYR A 212 7.02 -19.22 -8.18
C TYR A 212 7.19 -19.37 -6.67
N ASN A 213 8.18 -18.67 -6.10
CA ASN A 213 8.39 -18.66 -4.65
C ASN A 213 7.56 -17.52 -4.02
N LEU A 214 6.84 -17.84 -2.96
CA LEU A 214 5.97 -16.91 -2.23
C LEU A 214 6.75 -16.21 -1.12
N THR A 215 6.55 -14.91 -0.98
CA THR A 215 7.06 -14.15 0.16
C THR A 215 6.20 -14.42 1.40
N LYS A 216 6.80 -14.89 2.50
CA LYS A 216 6.10 -15.23 3.74
C LYS A 216 6.53 -14.32 4.87
N TYR A 217 5.55 -13.76 5.59
CA TYR A 217 5.71 -13.02 6.85
C TYR A 217 6.96 -12.12 6.89
N THR A 218 7.11 -11.28 5.87
CA THR A 218 8.26 -10.37 5.74
C THR A 218 7.86 -8.97 6.19
N ARG A 219 8.79 -8.25 6.84
CA ARG A 219 8.56 -6.88 7.32
C ARG A 219 8.44 -5.90 6.16
N SER A 220 7.45 -5.01 6.22
CA SER A 220 7.40 -3.81 5.37
C SER A 220 8.20 -2.64 5.97
N ASN A 221 8.27 -1.52 5.24
CA ASN A 221 8.92 -0.30 5.75
C ASN A 221 8.12 0.36 6.89
N GLN A 222 6.81 0.13 6.97
CA GLN A 222 5.93 0.67 8.01
C GLN A 222 5.67 -0.35 9.13
N ASN A 223 6.54 -1.35 9.30
CA ASN A 223 6.41 -2.43 10.29
C ASN A 223 5.12 -3.26 10.14
N THR A 224 4.52 -3.28 8.95
CA THR A 224 3.37 -4.15 8.63
C THR A 224 3.87 -5.48 8.05
N CYS A 225 2.96 -6.45 7.90
CA CYS A 225 3.27 -7.77 7.37
C CYS A 225 3.02 -7.88 5.86
N ILE A 226 4.04 -8.29 5.11
CA ILE A 226 3.94 -8.72 3.71
C ILE A 226 3.90 -10.24 3.69
N ASN A 227 2.77 -10.80 3.27
CA ASN A 227 2.57 -12.24 3.19
C ASN A 227 1.75 -12.57 1.95
N GLN A 228 2.25 -13.52 1.16
CA GLN A 228 1.56 -14.05 0.01
C GLN A 228 0.90 -15.39 0.32
N ARG A 229 -0.28 -15.60 -0.25
CA ARG A 229 -1.10 -16.81 -0.07
C ARG A 229 -1.44 -17.38 -1.46
N PRO A 230 -1.22 -18.68 -1.69
CA PRO A 230 -1.60 -19.29 -2.95
C PRO A 230 -3.12 -19.24 -3.13
N LEU A 231 -3.56 -18.85 -4.32
CA LEU A 231 -4.97 -18.79 -4.70
C LEU A 231 -5.42 -20.05 -5.44
N VAL A 232 -4.52 -20.58 -6.28
CA VAL A 232 -4.77 -21.70 -7.18
C VAL A 232 -4.67 -23.05 -6.47
N LYS A 233 -5.34 -24.06 -7.03
CA LYS A 233 -5.30 -25.46 -6.59
C LYS A 233 -4.56 -26.32 -7.60
N VAL A 234 -4.10 -27.49 -7.14
CA VAL A 234 -3.45 -28.48 -7.99
C VAL A 234 -4.42 -28.91 -9.11
N ARG A 235 -3.92 -28.95 -10.35
CA ARG A 235 -4.66 -29.18 -11.61
C ARG A 235 -5.48 -28.01 -12.16
N ASP A 236 -5.45 -26.84 -11.55
CA ASP A 236 -6.09 -25.67 -12.16
C ASP A 236 -5.39 -25.28 -13.47
N LYS A 237 -6.20 -24.86 -14.46
CA LYS A 237 -5.71 -24.36 -15.75
C LYS A 237 -5.56 -22.84 -15.65
N ILE A 238 -4.35 -22.35 -15.92
CA ILE A 238 -3.96 -20.96 -15.77
C ILE A 238 -3.63 -20.40 -17.14
N LYS A 239 -4.02 -19.15 -17.40
CA LYS A 239 -3.60 -18.38 -18.56
C LYS A 239 -2.53 -17.38 -18.19
N ILE A 240 -1.79 -16.94 -19.20
CA ILE A 240 -0.88 -15.79 -19.05
C ILE A 240 -1.63 -14.59 -18.47
N GLY A 241 -1.07 -13.97 -17.44
CA GLY A 241 -1.69 -12.82 -16.77
C GLY A 241 -2.67 -13.16 -15.64
N ASP A 242 -2.96 -14.43 -15.37
CA ASP A 242 -3.80 -14.82 -14.23
C ASP A 242 -3.04 -14.67 -12.90
N VAL A 243 -3.77 -14.25 -11.86
CA VAL A 243 -3.21 -14.14 -10.50
C VAL A 243 -3.18 -15.52 -9.85
N ILE A 244 -1.99 -15.96 -9.45
CA ILE A 244 -1.75 -17.28 -8.87
C ILE A 244 -1.63 -17.24 -7.34
N ALA A 245 -1.27 -16.08 -6.80
CA ALA A 245 -1.20 -15.84 -5.38
C ALA A 245 -1.57 -14.40 -5.03
N ASP A 246 -2.39 -14.27 -3.99
CA ASP A 246 -2.70 -12.99 -3.37
C ASP A 246 -1.56 -12.55 -2.46
N GLY A 247 -1.33 -11.25 -2.35
CA GLY A 247 -0.43 -10.65 -1.37
C GLY A 247 -1.18 -9.99 -0.22
N ALA A 248 -0.54 -9.00 0.40
CA ALA A 248 -1.13 -8.23 1.49
C ALA A 248 -2.24 -7.32 0.95
N SER A 249 -3.39 -7.26 1.65
CA SER A 249 -4.57 -6.49 1.23
C SER A 249 -5.09 -6.83 -0.17
N THR A 250 -5.01 -8.09 -0.58
CA THR A 250 -5.62 -8.55 -1.84
C THR A 250 -6.41 -9.83 -1.62
N SER A 251 -7.53 -9.98 -2.33
CA SER A 251 -8.40 -11.14 -2.27
C SER A 251 -8.89 -11.48 -3.68
N LEU A 252 -8.61 -12.70 -4.15
CA LEU A 252 -8.97 -13.18 -5.48
C LEU A 252 -8.39 -12.32 -6.63
N GLY A 253 -7.22 -11.73 -6.42
CA GLY A 253 -6.59 -10.82 -7.37
C GLY A 253 -7.19 -9.42 -7.41
N GLU A 254 -8.07 -9.06 -6.47
CA GLU A 254 -8.60 -7.72 -6.29
C GLU A 254 -8.03 -7.04 -5.04
N LEU A 255 -7.86 -5.73 -5.09
CA LEU A 255 -7.45 -4.93 -3.95
C LEU A 255 -8.53 -4.96 -2.85
N ALA A 256 -8.12 -5.33 -1.64
CA ALA A 256 -8.96 -5.50 -0.47
C ALA A 256 -8.28 -4.80 0.74
N ILE A 257 -8.37 -3.48 0.78
CA ILE A 257 -7.74 -2.65 1.83
C ILE A 257 -8.43 -2.72 3.20
N GLY A 258 -9.62 -3.33 3.28
CA GLY A 258 -10.43 -3.40 4.49
C GLY A 258 -11.47 -4.52 4.41
N GLN A 259 -12.57 -4.36 5.15
CA GLN A 259 -13.63 -5.37 5.25
C GLN A 259 -15.03 -4.75 5.23
N ASN A 260 -16.02 -5.48 4.72
CA ASN A 260 -17.39 -4.97 4.58
C ASN A 260 -18.19 -5.20 5.88
N LEU A 261 -18.72 -4.13 6.47
CA LEU A 261 -19.55 -4.21 7.69
C LEU A 261 -21.01 -3.94 7.38
N LEU A 262 -21.90 -4.55 8.17
CA LEU A 262 -23.30 -4.14 8.22
C LEU A 262 -23.41 -2.90 9.11
N VAL A 263 -23.70 -1.75 8.50
CA VAL A 263 -23.76 -0.45 9.17
C VAL A 263 -25.20 0.05 9.23
N ALA A 264 -25.60 0.61 10.38
CA ALA A 264 -26.89 1.27 10.57
C ALA A 264 -26.67 2.75 10.91
N PHE A 265 -27.33 3.64 10.18
CA PHE A 265 -27.30 5.08 10.45
C PHE A 265 -28.41 5.45 11.43
N MET A 266 -28.05 5.53 12.72
CA MET A 266 -28.95 5.99 13.78
C MET A 266 -28.16 6.55 14.96
N PRO A 267 -28.66 7.55 15.71
CA PRO A 267 -28.06 7.94 16.97
C PRO A 267 -28.21 6.79 17.99
N TRP A 268 -27.14 6.47 18.71
CA TRP A 268 -27.14 5.39 19.71
C TRP A 268 -26.56 5.87 21.04
N ASN A 269 -27.43 6.33 21.94
CA ASN A 269 -27.10 6.74 23.31
C ASN A 269 -25.88 7.69 23.44
N GLY A 270 -25.58 8.48 22.40
CA GLY A 270 -24.43 9.38 22.37
C GLY A 270 -23.07 8.71 22.15
N PHE A 271 -23.00 7.39 21.95
CA PHE A 271 -21.73 6.70 21.67
C PHE A 271 -21.17 7.01 20.28
N ASN A 272 -22.03 7.42 19.35
CA ASN A 272 -21.65 7.92 18.03
C ASN A 272 -21.80 9.44 17.93
N PHE A 273 -21.45 10.16 19.00
CA PHE A 273 -21.40 11.61 18.99
C PHE A 273 -20.22 12.11 18.14
N GLU A 274 -20.42 13.22 17.43
CA GLU A 274 -19.53 13.73 16.37
C GLU A 274 -19.27 12.65 15.30
N ASP A 275 -18.00 12.24 15.14
CA ASP A 275 -17.56 11.22 14.18
C ASP A 275 -17.15 9.90 14.87
N SER A 276 -17.56 9.71 16.13
CA SER A 276 -17.27 8.48 16.88
C SER A 276 -18.01 7.28 16.29
N ILE A 277 -17.35 6.12 16.25
CA ILE A 277 -17.91 4.88 15.71
C ILE A 277 -18.16 3.89 16.85
N LEU A 278 -19.40 3.43 16.97
CA LEU A 278 -19.76 2.33 17.86
C LEU A 278 -19.64 1.00 17.11
N ILE A 279 -18.80 0.10 17.61
CA ILE A 279 -18.52 -1.20 16.98
C ILE A 279 -19.11 -2.31 17.84
N SER A 280 -19.68 -3.33 17.18
CA SER A 280 -20.15 -4.54 17.84
C SER A 280 -18.99 -5.42 18.30
N GLU A 281 -19.09 -6.00 19.50
CA GLU A 281 -18.13 -6.99 20.02
C GLU A 281 -17.94 -8.18 19.05
N LYS A 282 -18.96 -8.48 18.22
CA LYS A 282 -18.88 -9.53 17.20
C LYS A 282 -17.71 -9.33 16.23
N VAL A 283 -17.41 -8.07 15.87
CA VAL A 283 -16.30 -7.74 14.95
C VAL A 283 -14.95 -8.13 15.54
N VAL A 284 -14.79 -7.97 16.87
CA VAL A 284 -13.59 -8.37 17.60
C VAL A 284 -13.50 -9.89 17.71
N LYS A 285 -14.62 -10.57 18.02
CA LYS A 285 -14.68 -12.05 18.12
C LYS A 285 -14.35 -12.76 16.80
N GLU A 286 -14.59 -12.10 15.68
CA GLU A 286 -14.31 -12.61 14.33
C GLU A 286 -12.92 -12.19 13.80
N ASP A 287 -12.09 -11.52 14.61
CA ASP A 287 -10.73 -11.07 14.24
C ASP A 287 -10.66 -10.27 12.92
N ARG A 288 -11.73 -9.51 12.63
CA ARG A 288 -11.95 -8.84 11.35
C ARG A 288 -10.90 -7.77 11.03
N PHE A 289 -10.59 -6.94 12.02
CA PHE A 289 -9.60 -5.86 11.90
C PHE A 289 -8.30 -6.13 12.66
N THR A 290 -8.01 -7.40 12.96
CA THR A 290 -6.73 -7.80 13.55
C THR A 290 -5.63 -7.66 12.49
N THR A 291 -4.52 -7.01 12.83
CA THR A 291 -3.38 -6.77 11.93
C THR A 291 -2.12 -7.45 12.46
N ILE A 292 -1.19 -7.79 11.57
CA ILE A 292 0.13 -8.34 11.95
C ILE A 292 1.17 -7.25 11.77
N HIS A 293 1.87 -6.94 12.86
CA HIS A 293 3.01 -6.04 12.88
C HIS A 293 4.29 -6.83 13.09
N ILE A 294 5.34 -6.43 12.38
CA ILE A 294 6.67 -7.05 12.47
C ILE A 294 7.65 -5.92 12.76
N GLU A 295 8.33 -6.01 13.90
CA GLU A 295 9.36 -5.06 14.29
C GLU A 295 10.73 -5.74 14.26
N GLU A 296 11.74 -4.98 13.87
CA GLU A 296 13.13 -5.44 13.92
C GLU A 296 13.83 -4.65 15.02
N LEU A 297 14.32 -5.38 16.02
CA LEU A 297 15.11 -4.83 17.10
C LEU A 297 16.54 -5.28 16.91
N GLN A 298 17.48 -4.34 16.96
CA GLN A 298 18.89 -4.61 16.72
C GLN A 298 19.70 -4.43 18.01
N CYS A 299 20.47 -5.45 18.36
CA CYS A 299 21.47 -5.39 19.42
C CYS A 299 22.86 -5.38 18.77
N ILE A 300 23.70 -4.41 19.14
CA ILE A 300 25.08 -4.31 18.66
C ILE A 300 26.00 -4.39 19.86
N ALA A 301 26.93 -5.35 19.83
CA ALA A 301 28.07 -5.40 20.73
C ALA A 301 29.25 -4.63 20.11
N ARG A 302 29.89 -3.77 20.90
CA ARG A 302 31.00 -2.93 20.46
C ARG A 302 32.21 -3.06 21.37
N ASP A 303 33.38 -2.81 20.82
CA ASP A 303 34.59 -2.65 21.63
C ASP A 303 34.62 -1.28 22.28
N THR A 304 34.61 -1.26 23.61
CA THR A 304 34.78 -0.04 24.40
C THR A 304 36.21 0.08 24.92
N LYS A 305 36.58 1.26 25.42
CA LYS A 305 37.91 1.47 26.03
C LYS A 305 38.15 0.62 27.29
N LEU A 306 37.08 0.19 27.95
CA LEU A 306 37.14 -0.59 29.19
C LEU A 306 37.13 -2.11 28.92
N GLY A 307 36.89 -2.50 27.66
CA GLY A 307 36.80 -3.89 27.23
C GLY A 307 35.71 -4.07 26.17
N SER A 308 35.67 -5.27 25.59
CA SER A 308 34.66 -5.66 24.61
C SER A 308 33.31 -5.90 25.27
N GLU A 309 32.23 -5.43 24.66
CA GLU A 309 30.88 -5.89 25.03
C GLU A 309 30.67 -7.32 24.56
N GLU A 310 30.06 -8.15 25.39
CA GLU A 310 29.82 -9.56 25.09
C GLU A 310 28.32 -9.86 25.06
N ILE A 311 27.92 -10.69 24.10
CA ILE A 311 26.57 -11.27 24.05
C ILE A 311 26.65 -12.61 24.78
N THR A 312 25.94 -12.71 25.90
CA THR A 312 25.96 -13.88 26.76
C THR A 312 24.66 -14.01 27.56
N ALA A 313 24.33 -15.23 27.96
CA ALA A 313 23.22 -15.53 28.86
C ALA A 313 23.56 -15.23 30.34
N ASP A 314 24.84 -15.04 30.68
CA ASP A 314 25.28 -14.72 32.04
C ASP A 314 25.12 -13.23 32.34
N ILE A 315 23.89 -12.83 32.71
CA ILE A 315 23.51 -11.43 32.93
C ILE A 315 23.43 -11.15 34.44
N PRO A 316 24.16 -10.14 34.97
CA PRO A 316 24.16 -9.84 36.39
C PRO A 316 22.79 -9.32 36.86
N ASN A 317 22.38 -9.72 38.07
CA ASN A 317 21.16 -9.27 38.75
C ASN A 317 19.84 -9.62 38.02
N VAL A 318 19.86 -10.61 37.13
CA VAL A 318 18.67 -11.13 36.44
C VAL A 318 18.33 -12.51 37.00
N GLY A 319 17.08 -12.74 37.36
CA GLY A 319 16.63 -14.04 37.87
C GLY A 319 16.44 -15.08 36.78
N ASP A 320 16.57 -16.37 37.14
CA ASP A 320 16.46 -17.51 36.23
C ASP A 320 15.18 -17.51 35.38
N SER A 321 14.08 -16.95 35.88
CA SER A 321 12.81 -16.86 35.15
C SER A 321 12.91 -16.05 33.86
N ALA A 322 13.74 -15.00 33.85
CA ALA A 322 13.94 -14.16 32.67
C ALA A 322 14.92 -14.79 31.67
N LEU A 323 15.86 -15.60 32.17
CA LEU A 323 16.84 -16.33 31.35
C LEU A 323 16.22 -17.54 30.62
N ARG A 324 15.08 -18.07 31.09
CA ARG A 324 14.40 -19.24 30.47
C ARG A 324 14.07 -19.10 28.98
N LYS A 325 13.92 -17.87 28.49
CA LYS A 325 13.58 -17.59 27.09
C LYS A 325 14.80 -17.46 26.19
N LEU A 326 15.99 -17.39 26.76
CA LEU A 326 17.27 -17.27 26.06
C LEU A 326 17.91 -18.64 25.86
N ASP A 327 18.64 -18.76 24.76
CA ASP A 327 19.53 -19.88 24.49
C ASP A 327 20.86 -19.77 25.25
N GLU A 328 21.74 -20.77 25.09
CA GLU A 328 23.06 -20.80 25.72
C GLU A 328 23.95 -19.59 25.31
N SER A 329 23.66 -18.95 24.17
CA SER A 329 24.38 -17.76 23.69
C SER A 329 23.78 -16.45 24.21
N GLY A 330 22.65 -16.49 24.92
CA GLY A 330 21.94 -15.30 25.39
C GLY A 330 20.98 -14.70 24.37
N ILE A 331 20.52 -15.45 23.36
CA ILE A 331 19.59 -14.99 22.33
C ILE A 331 18.24 -15.68 22.51
N ALA A 332 17.14 -14.94 22.35
CA ALA A 332 15.79 -15.51 22.49
C ALA A 332 15.50 -16.58 21.43
N TYR A 333 14.83 -17.66 21.85
CA TYR A 333 14.40 -18.73 20.93
C TYR A 333 13.38 -18.24 19.91
N ILE A 334 13.52 -18.69 18.66
CA ILE A 334 12.53 -18.46 17.61
C ILE A 334 11.20 -19.14 18.02
N GLY A 335 10.12 -18.36 18.08
CA GLY A 335 8.80 -18.82 18.50
C GLY A 335 8.49 -18.61 19.98
N ALA A 336 9.41 -18.02 20.77
CA ALA A 336 9.12 -17.63 22.13
C ALA A 336 8.13 -16.45 22.18
N GLU A 337 7.09 -16.56 22.99
CA GLU A 337 6.20 -15.45 23.30
C GLU A 337 6.86 -14.55 24.36
N VAL A 338 7.01 -13.26 24.02
CA VAL A 338 7.69 -12.27 24.86
C VAL A 338 6.75 -11.12 25.20
N VAL A 339 6.94 -10.55 26.38
CA VAL A 339 6.20 -9.38 26.86
C VAL A 339 7.16 -8.22 27.10
N ALA A 340 6.60 -7.02 27.27
CA ALA A 340 7.36 -5.82 27.60
C ALA A 340 8.34 -6.06 28.77
N GLY A 341 9.62 -5.72 28.57
CA GLY A 341 10.67 -5.88 29.57
C GLY A 341 11.42 -7.22 29.55
N ASP A 342 10.93 -8.22 28.82
CA ASP A 342 11.66 -9.47 28.57
C ASP A 342 12.95 -9.20 27.78
N ILE A 343 13.96 -10.04 28.02
CA ILE A 343 15.26 -9.93 27.36
C ILE A 343 15.21 -10.69 26.04
N LEU A 344 15.56 -10.03 24.94
CA LEU A 344 15.68 -10.64 23.60
C LEU A 344 17.12 -11.05 23.30
N VAL A 345 18.08 -10.20 23.68
CA VAL A 345 19.50 -10.46 23.50
C VAL A 345 20.21 -9.99 24.76
N GLY A 346 20.76 -10.96 25.51
CA GLY A 346 21.61 -10.72 26.65
C GLY A 346 22.90 -10.03 26.23
N LYS A 347 23.18 -8.86 26.80
CA LYS A 347 24.40 -8.11 26.53
C LYS A 347 24.97 -7.55 27.81
N ILE A 348 26.27 -7.75 28.00
CA ILE A 348 27.02 -7.21 29.11
C ILE A 348 28.07 -6.22 28.60
N THR A 349 28.21 -5.11 29.33
CA THR A 349 29.26 -4.11 29.07
C THR A 349 30.20 -4.08 30.27
N PRO A 350 31.54 -4.15 30.06
CA PRO A 350 32.49 -3.99 31.15
C PRO A 350 32.36 -2.60 31.78
N LYS A 351 32.25 -2.57 33.10
CA LYS A 351 32.08 -1.37 33.90
C LYS A 351 33.38 -1.05 34.61
N GLY A 352 33.80 0.22 34.58
CA GLY A 352 34.94 0.68 35.36
C GLY A 352 34.64 0.67 36.86
N GLU A 353 35.68 0.59 37.69
CA GLU A 353 35.55 0.68 39.14
C GLU A 353 34.85 2.01 39.52
N THR A 354 33.72 1.87 40.22
CA THR A 354 32.96 3.02 40.74
C THR A 354 33.26 3.12 42.23
N GLN A 355 33.63 4.31 42.72
CA GLN A 355 33.77 4.54 44.16
C GLN A 355 32.38 4.46 44.82
N LEU A 356 32.09 3.34 45.46
CA LEU A 356 30.86 3.11 46.21
C LEU A 356 30.81 3.97 47.48
N SER A 357 29.61 4.40 47.88
CA SER A 357 29.43 5.15 49.13
C SER A 357 29.74 4.29 50.37
N PRO A 358 30.03 4.88 51.54
CA PRO A 358 30.22 4.12 52.78
C PRO A 358 29.03 3.21 53.13
N GLU A 359 27.80 3.64 52.85
CA GLU A 359 26.57 2.88 53.07
C GLU A 359 26.48 1.65 52.14
N GLU A 360 26.81 1.82 50.86
CA GLU A 360 26.84 0.72 49.88
C GLU A 360 27.96 -0.29 50.19
N LYS A 361 29.12 0.19 50.65
CA LYS A 361 30.21 -0.66 51.13
C LYS A 361 29.81 -1.48 52.35
N LEU A 362 29.06 -0.89 53.29
CA LEU A 362 28.54 -1.59 54.45
C LEU A 362 27.51 -2.66 54.07
N LEU A 363 26.53 -2.33 53.21
CA LEU A 363 25.56 -3.29 52.69
C LEU A 363 26.24 -4.48 52.02
N ARG A 364 27.25 -4.22 51.19
CA ARG A 364 28.00 -5.25 50.50
C ARG A 364 28.82 -6.14 51.44
N ALA A 365 29.36 -5.58 52.52
CA ALA A 365 30.05 -6.35 53.56
C ALA A 365 29.08 -7.25 54.36
N ILE A 366 27.82 -6.83 54.52
CA ILE A 366 26.79 -7.59 55.21
C ILE A 366 26.26 -8.75 54.35
N PHE A 367 25.97 -8.50 53.07
CA PHE A 367 25.37 -9.50 52.17
C PHE A 367 26.39 -10.35 51.40
N GLY A 368 27.68 -10.00 51.43
CA GLY A 368 28.73 -10.74 50.74
C GLY A 368 28.60 -10.71 49.21
N GLU A 369 27.79 -9.81 48.65
CA GLU A 369 27.60 -9.69 47.20
C GLU A 369 28.91 -9.27 46.53
N LYS A 370 29.42 -10.11 45.63
CA LYS A 370 30.50 -9.72 44.72
C LYS A 370 29.93 -8.67 43.76
N ALA A 371 30.56 -7.50 43.64
CA ALA A 371 30.19 -6.58 42.58
C ALA A 371 30.51 -7.26 41.27
N SER A 372 29.53 -7.28 40.37
CA SER A 372 29.81 -7.59 38.99
C SER A 372 30.58 -6.42 38.38
N ASP A 373 31.76 -6.71 37.82
CA ASP A 373 32.53 -5.75 37.03
C ASP A 373 31.87 -5.49 35.67
N VAL A 374 30.68 -6.05 35.45
CA VAL A 374 29.88 -5.97 34.24
C VAL A 374 28.52 -5.37 34.54
N LYS A 375 27.99 -4.60 33.57
CA LYS A 375 26.67 -3.98 33.60
C LYS A 375 25.77 -4.63 32.55
N ASP A 376 24.51 -4.88 32.91
CA ASP A 376 23.46 -5.28 31.97
C ASP A 376 23.15 -4.13 30.99
N THR A 377 23.38 -4.38 29.70
CA THR A 377 23.01 -3.52 28.56
C THR A 377 22.22 -4.30 27.51
N SER A 378 21.52 -5.34 27.96
CA SER A 378 20.74 -6.25 27.13
C SER A 378 19.64 -5.54 26.36
N LEU A 379 19.34 -6.06 25.17
CA LEU A 379 18.19 -5.65 24.38
C LEU A 379 16.93 -6.25 25.01
N ARG A 380 15.99 -5.38 25.38
CA ARG A 380 14.70 -5.77 25.96
C ARG A 380 13.56 -5.39 25.02
N VAL A 381 12.45 -6.11 25.14
CA VAL A 381 11.22 -5.80 24.42
C VAL A 381 10.73 -4.40 24.85
N PRO A 382 10.42 -3.49 23.91
CA PRO A 382 9.88 -2.17 24.20
C PRO A 382 8.65 -2.22 25.12
N SER A 383 8.44 -1.15 25.87
CA SER A 383 7.25 -1.01 26.71
C SER A 383 6.05 -0.59 25.88
N GLY A 384 5.08 -1.50 25.73
CA GLY A 384 3.72 -1.21 25.26
C GLY A 384 3.61 -0.89 23.79
#